data_AF-A0A1M6ABA5-F1
#
_entry.id   AF-A0A1M6ABA5-F1
#
_cell.length_a   1.000
_cell.length_b   1.000
_cell.length_c   1.000
_cell.angle_alpha   90.00
_cell.angle_beta   90.00
_cell.angle_gamma   90.00
#
_symmetry.space_group_name_H-M   'P 1'
#
loop_
_entity.id
_entity.type
_entity.pdbx_description
1 polymer ?
#
loop_
_entity_poly.entity_id
_entity_poly.type
_entity_poly.pdbx_seq_one_letter_code
_entity_poly.pdbx_strand_id
1 'polypeptide(L)'
;MKRPLSPNEEAWARHLIGHGTTDTAPPSVAQRLRWLNFLDSAFAGDRCGCGTCPSIELVGDDGTAPRGASCHVLQGGTADLLALLHVVDDRPAYLEGAPRPGLVMTDFPPVDTSGA
;
A
#
# COMPACT_ATOMS: atom_id res chain seq x y z
N MET A 1 -4.98 -4.51 15.25
CA MET A 1 -4.80 -5.96 15.54
C MET A 1 -4.16 -6.61 14.32
N LYS A 2 -3.00 -7.27 14.48
CA LYS A 2 -2.27 -7.93 13.39
C LYS A 2 -3.10 -9.05 12.76
N ARG A 3 -3.29 -9.02 11.44
CA ARG A 3 -3.92 -10.10 10.66
C ARG A 3 -3.21 -10.30 9.32
N PRO A 4 -3.38 -11.44 8.64
CA PRO A 4 -2.92 -11.57 7.25
C PRO A 4 -3.49 -10.45 6.36
N LEU A 5 -2.70 -10.04 5.37
CA LEU A 5 -3.22 -9.19 4.30
C LEU A 5 -4.35 -9.92 3.57
N SER A 6 -5.39 -9.18 3.23
CA SER A 6 -6.41 -9.67 2.30
C SER A 6 -5.83 -9.75 0.89
N PRO A 7 -6.42 -10.54 -0.01
CA PRO A 7 -5.96 -10.64 -1.39
C PRO A 7 -5.87 -9.29 -2.10
N ASN A 8 -6.81 -8.37 -1.86
CA ASN A 8 -6.80 -7.06 -2.50
C ASN A 8 -5.76 -6.12 -1.91
N GLU A 9 -5.56 -6.12 -0.59
CA GLU A 9 -4.48 -5.32 0.04
C GLU A 9 -3.11 -5.75 -0.49
N GLU A 10 -2.87 -7.06 -0.57
CA GLU A 10 -1.63 -7.60 -1.12
C GLU A 10 -1.48 -7.26 -2.60
N ALA A 11 -2.54 -7.44 -3.40
CA ALA A 11 -2.53 -7.13 -4.83
C ALA A 11 -2.22 -5.66 -5.09
N TRP A 12 -2.83 -4.73 -4.36
CA TRP A 12 -2.56 -3.30 -4.49
C TRP A 12 -1.12 -2.95 -4.10
N ALA A 13 -0.63 -3.48 -2.98
CA ALA A 13 0.74 -3.22 -2.56
C ALA A 13 1.75 -3.75 -3.60
N ARG A 14 1.57 -4.98 -4.10
CA ARG A 14 2.40 -5.55 -5.18
C ARG A 14 2.29 -4.74 -6.47
N HIS A 15 1.08 -4.32 -6.86
CA HIS A 15 0.85 -3.52 -8.06
C HIS A 15 1.58 -2.18 -7.98
N LEU A 16 1.49 -1.47 -6.86
CA LEU A 16 2.20 -0.20 -6.66
C LEU A 16 3.73 -0.41 -6.65
N ILE A 17 4.23 -1.48 -6.04
CA ILE A 17 5.67 -1.80 -6.09
C ILE A 17 6.13 -2.20 -7.51
N GLY A 18 5.28 -2.81 -8.32
CA GLY A 18 5.62 -3.17 -9.71
C GLY A 18 5.52 -1.99 -10.68
N HIS A 19 4.46 -1.20 -10.56
CA HIS A 19 4.00 -0.29 -11.61
C HIS A 19 3.73 1.13 -11.13
N GLY A 20 3.69 1.35 -9.81
CA GLY A 20 3.40 2.66 -9.24
C GLY A 20 4.45 3.71 -9.63
N THR A 21 3.96 4.91 -9.90
CA THR A 21 4.77 6.09 -10.17
C THR A 21 5.09 6.83 -8.87
N THR A 22 6.00 7.80 -8.90
CA THR A 22 6.31 8.63 -7.74
C THR A 22 6.74 10.01 -8.22
N ASP A 23 6.49 11.05 -7.41
CA ASP A 23 6.91 12.42 -7.70
C ASP A 23 8.38 12.67 -7.31
N THR A 24 9.03 11.67 -6.71
CA THR A 24 10.43 11.69 -6.29
C THR A 24 11.31 10.92 -7.28
N ALA A 25 12.59 10.72 -6.95
CA ALA A 25 13.44 9.82 -7.72
C ALA A 25 12.80 8.41 -7.76
N PRO A 26 12.62 7.82 -8.97
CA PRO A 26 12.06 6.48 -9.08
C PRO A 26 12.90 5.46 -8.30
N PRO A 27 12.27 4.54 -7.56
CA PRO A 27 13.02 3.52 -6.86
C PRO A 27 13.69 2.57 -7.85
N SER A 28 14.92 2.18 -7.51
CA SER A 28 15.67 1.19 -8.25
C SER A 28 14.97 -0.18 -8.26
N VAL A 29 15.31 -1.01 -9.24
CA VAL A 29 14.83 -2.41 -9.31
C VAL A 29 15.15 -3.16 -8.01
N ALA A 30 16.34 -2.95 -7.45
CA ALA A 30 16.76 -3.61 -6.20
C ALA A 30 15.88 -3.21 -5.00
N GLN A 31 15.47 -1.93 -4.91
CA GLN A 31 14.53 -1.49 -3.88
C GLN A 31 13.17 -2.16 -4.04
N ARG A 32 12.61 -2.14 -5.27
CA ARG A 32 11.32 -2.78 -5.55
C ARG A 32 11.33 -4.27 -5.18
N LEU A 33 12.40 -5.01 -5.51
CA LEU A 33 12.55 -6.42 -5.14
C LEU A 33 12.61 -6.63 -3.62
N ARG A 34 13.32 -5.77 -2.88
CA ARG A 34 13.33 -5.84 -1.40
C ARG A 34 11.94 -5.62 -0.81
N TRP A 35 11.20 -4.66 -1.34
CA TRP A 35 9.85 -4.38 -0.88
C TRP A 35 8.87 -5.51 -1.19
N LEU A 36 8.98 -6.16 -2.36
CA LEU A 36 8.22 -7.37 -2.68
C LEU A 36 8.53 -8.50 -1.69
N ASN A 37 9.80 -8.76 -1.41
CA ASN A 37 10.21 -9.79 -0.45
C ASN A 37 9.69 -9.49 0.97
N PHE A 38 9.59 -8.22 1.36
CA PHE A 38 8.95 -7.84 2.62
C PHE A 38 7.45 -8.16 2.63
N LEU A 39 6.74 -7.93 1.53
CA LEU A 39 5.30 -8.22 1.47
C LEU A 39 4.97 -9.70 1.70
N ASP A 40 5.86 -10.61 1.32
CA ASP A 40 5.66 -12.06 1.54
C ASP A 40 5.57 -12.44 3.04
N SER A 41 6.05 -11.58 3.95
CA SER A 41 5.94 -11.76 5.40
C SER A 41 5.23 -10.58 6.11
N ALA A 42 4.59 -9.70 5.34
CA ALA A 42 3.87 -8.55 5.89
C ALA A 42 2.46 -8.92 6.36
N PHE A 43 1.97 -8.18 7.33
CA PHE A 43 0.63 -8.30 7.88
C PHE A 43 -0.09 -6.96 7.82
N ALA A 44 -1.42 -6.99 7.81
CA ALA A 44 -2.23 -5.82 8.05
C ALA A 44 -2.19 -5.47 9.55
N GLY A 45 -1.83 -4.22 9.84
CA GLY A 45 -1.87 -3.61 11.16
C GLY A 45 -3.21 -2.92 11.42
N ASP A 46 -3.15 -1.68 11.88
CA ASP A 46 -4.34 -0.89 12.18
C ASP A 46 -4.92 -0.21 10.92
N ARG A 47 -6.26 -0.20 10.85
CA ARG A 47 -7.00 0.50 9.78
C ARG A 47 -7.06 1.99 10.08
N CYS A 48 -7.25 2.79 9.04
CA CYS A 48 -7.66 4.18 9.22
C CYS A 48 -9.02 4.24 9.95
N GLY A 49 -9.10 5.09 10.97
CA GLY A 49 -10.29 5.23 11.82
C GLY A 49 -11.42 6.07 11.23
N CYS A 50 -11.30 6.59 9.99
CA CYS A 50 -12.32 7.45 9.40
C CYS A 50 -13.61 6.70 9.03
N GLY A 51 -13.53 5.37 8.88
CA GLY A 51 -14.67 4.51 8.54
C GLY A 51 -15.13 4.59 7.08
N THR A 52 -14.43 5.34 6.22
CA THR A 52 -14.84 5.58 4.82
C THR A 52 -13.81 5.16 3.78
N CYS A 53 -12.59 4.81 4.21
CA CYS A 53 -11.49 4.45 3.31
C CYS A 53 -10.89 3.08 3.67
N PRO A 54 -10.22 2.40 2.73
CA PRO A 54 -9.72 1.06 2.97
C PRO A 54 -8.33 1.04 3.62
N SER A 55 -7.75 2.21 3.89
CA SER A 55 -6.35 2.37 4.28
C SER A 55 -5.94 1.56 5.50
N ILE A 56 -4.70 1.05 5.46
CA ILE A 56 -4.20 0.05 6.40
C ILE A 56 -2.69 0.19 6.62
N GLU A 57 -2.24 0.03 7.86
CA GLU A 57 -0.83 -0.13 8.18
C GLU A 57 -0.31 -1.49 7.68
N LEU A 58 0.94 -1.49 7.21
CA LEU A 58 1.69 -2.69 6.87
C LEU A 58 2.72 -2.92 7.98
N VAL A 59 2.62 -4.07 8.65
CA VAL A 59 3.46 -4.41 9.80
C VAL A 59 4.26 -5.68 9.54
N GLY A 60 5.44 -5.76 10.14
CA GLY A 60 6.25 -6.97 10.10
C GLY A 60 5.80 -8.03 11.13
N ASP A 61 6.65 -9.02 11.33
CA ASP A 61 6.38 -10.10 12.29
C ASP A 61 6.24 -9.60 13.73
N ASP A 62 6.99 -8.58 14.10
CA ASP A 62 6.93 -7.87 15.38
C ASP A 62 5.62 -7.09 15.59
N GLY A 63 4.75 -7.02 14.58
CA GLY A 63 3.48 -6.29 14.62
C GLY A 63 3.64 -4.77 14.60
N THR A 64 4.82 -4.26 14.29
CA THR A 64 5.11 -2.82 14.29
C THR A 64 5.25 -2.30 12.87
N ALA A 65 4.52 -1.22 12.56
CA ALA A 65 4.70 -0.47 11.33
C ALA A 65 5.96 0.42 11.45
N PRO A 66 6.79 0.52 10.41
CA PRO A 66 7.83 1.55 10.34
C PRO A 66 7.23 2.95 10.59
N ARG A 67 7.94 3.79 11.34
CA ARG A 67 7.51 5.15 11.70
C ARG A 67 8.53 6.17 11.20
N GLY A 68 8.05 7.32 10.75
CA GLY A 68 8.92 8.38 10.21
C GLY A 68 8.34 8.99 8.93
N ALA A 69 9.15 9.82 8.27
CA ALA A 69 8.78 10.38 6.98
C ALA A 69 8.89 9.32 5.88
N SER A 70 7.97 9.34 4.92
CA SER A 70 8.05 8.47 3.75
C SER A 70 9.29 8.84 2.91
N CYS A 71 10.16 7.87 2.66
CA CYS A 71 11.26 8.02 1.71
C CYS A 71 10.79 7.84 0.26
N HIS A 72 9.74 7.04 0.05
CA HIS A 72 9.02 6.97 -1.22
C HIS A 72 7.51 6.92 -0.96
N VAL A 73 6.75 7.50 -1.90
CA VAL A 73 5.31 7.30 -2.02
C VAL A 73 5.05 6.83 -3.45
N LEU A 74 4.57 5.61 -3.60
CA LEU A 74 4.21 5.03 -4.89
C LEU A 74 2.71 5.24 -5.11
N GLN A 75 2.34 5.78 -6.26
CA GLN A 75 0.95 6.13 -6.57
C GLN A 75 0.42 5.33 -7.77
N GLY A 76 -0.87 5.06 -7.73
CA GLY A 76 -1.67 4.40 -8.76
C GLY A 76 -3.15 4.50 -8.39
N GLY A 77 -4.04 3.88 -9.16
CA GLY A 77 -5.45 3.95 -8.81
C GLY A 77 -6.41 3.51 -9.90
N THR A 78 -7.68 3.74 -9.62
CA THR A 78 -8.80 3.60 -10.55
C THR A 78 -9.52 4.94 -10.69
N ALA A 79 -10.63 4.98 -11.44
CA ALA A 79 -11.48 6.17 -11.50
C ALA A 79 -12.09 6.57 -10.13
N ASP A 80 -12.21 5.62 -9.21
CA ASP A 80 -12.92 5.79 -7.93
C ASP A 80 -12.01 5.74 -6.70
N LEU A 81 -10.74 5.38 -6.87
CA LEU A 81 -9.78 5.22 -5.79
C LEU A 81 -8.38 5.67 -6.21
N LEU A 82 -7.81 6.62 -5.46
CA LEU A 82 -6.36 6.84 -5.46
C LEU A 82 -5.73 5.87 -4.43
N ALA A 83 -4.72 5.11 -4.84
CA ALA A 83 -3.97 4.23 -3.95
C ALA A 83 -2.53 4.73 -3.83
N LEU A 84 -2.04 4.83 -2.60
CA LEU A 84 -0.67 5.25 -2.29
C LEU A 84 -0.01 4.19 -1.41
N LEU A 85 1.21 3.81 -1.74
CA LEU A 85 2.06 2.99 -0.88
C LEU A 85 3.17 3.85 -0.30
N HIS A 86 3.11 4.06 1.00
CA HIS A 86 4.13 4.78 1.75
C HIS A 86 5.24 3.80 2.14
N VAL A 87 6.46 4.11 1.71
CA VAL A 87 7.67 3.41 2.10
C VAL A 87 8.42 4.29 3.09
N VAL A 88 8.73 3.74 4.26
CA VAL A 88 9.45 4.40 5.35
C VAL A 88 10.64 3.51 5.71
N ASP A 89 11.84 4.09 5.82
CA ASP A 89 13.09 3.37 6.08
C ASP A 89 13.30 2.12 5.18
N ASP A 90 13.08 2.30 3.88
CA ASP A 90 13.17 1.24 2.84
C ASP A 90 12.21 0.05 3.04
N ARG A 91 11.07 0.28 3.73
CA ARG A 91 10.04 -0.73 3.97
C ARG A 91 8.62 -0.20 3.72
N PRO A 92 7.75 -0.94 3.01
CA PRO A 92 6.32 -0.64 2.96
C PRO A 92 5.73 -0.52 4.36
N ALA A 93 5.07 0.61 4.65
CA ALA A 93 4.61 0.95 6.00
C ALA A 93 3.09 1.23 6.05
N TYR A 94 2.53 1.79 4.98
CA TYR A 94 1.11 2.14 4.95
C TYR A 94 0.59 2.06 3.51
N LEU A 95 -0.49 1.32 3.32
CA LEU A 95 -1.24 1.29 2.08
C LEU A 95 -2.45 2.20 2.26
N GLU A 96 -2.37 3.39 1.69
CA GLU A 96 -3.45 4.36 1.68
C GLU A 96 -4.37 4.10 0.49
N GLY A 97 -5.68 4.08 0.74
CA GLY A 97 -6.68 4.24 -0.28
C GLY A 97 -7.48 5.49 0.02
N ALA A 98 -7.54 6.41 -0.93
CA ALA A 98 -8.32 7.63 -0.88
C ALA A 98 -9.46 7.53 -1.90
N PRO A 99 -10.68 7.13 -1.49
CA PRO A 99 -11.83 7.09 -2.37
C PRO A 99 -12.13 8.46 -2.93
N ARG A 100 -12.67 8.51 -4.14
CA ARG A 100 -13.16 9.75 -4.73
C ARG A 100 -14.15 10.44 -3.76
N PRO A 101 -14.14 11.78 -3.65
CA PRO A 101 -15.06 12.49 -2.76
C PRO A 101 -16.51 12.06 -2.95
N GLY A 102 -17.18 11.73 -1.83
CA GLY A 102 -18.56 11.24 -1.81
C GLY A 102 -18.71 9.72 -1.88
N LEU A 103 -17.63 8.96 -2.12
CA LEU A 103 -17.65 7.51 -2.06
C LEU A 103 -17.23 6.99 -0.67
N VAL A 104 -17.86 5.90 -0.25
CA VAL A 104 -17.47 5.11 0.91
C VAL A 104 -16.94 3.79 0.40
N MET A 105 -15.69 3.50 0.71
CA MET A 105 -15.02 2.28 0.28
C MET A 105 -14.17 1.77 1.43
N THR A 106 -14.69 0.79 2.17
CA THR A 106 -14.01 0.27 3.36
C THR A 106 -13.02 -0.84 3.03
N ASP A 107 -12.98 -1.34 1.80
CA ASP A 107 -12.06 -2.39 1.38
C ASP A 107 -11.49 -2.07 0.00
N PHE A 108 -10.23 -2.44 -0.23
CA PHE A 108 -9.61 -2.23 -1.51
C PHE A 108 -10.36 -3.03 -2.59
N PRO A 109 -10.69 -2.42 -3.74
CA PRO A 109 -11.28 -3.14 -4.86
C PRO A 109 -10.22 -4.07 -5.48
N PRO A 110 -10.61 -5.03 -6.33
CA PRO A 110 -9.65 -5.76 -7.14
C PRO A 110 -8.78 -4.79 -7.97
N VAL A 111 -7.49 -5.10 -8.12
CA VAL A 111 -6.62 -4.39 -9.06
C VAL A 111 -7.03 -4.80 -10.47
N ASP A 112 -7.36 -3.83 -11.32
CA ASP A 112 -7.57 -4.12 -12.74
C ASP A 112 -6.21 -4.31 -13.42
N THR A 113 -5.81 -5.57 -13.61
CA THR A 113 -4.55 -5.93 -14.27
C THR A 113 -4.67 -5.92 -15.79
N SER A 114 -5.81 -5.53 -16.35
CA SER A 114 -6.12 -5.67 -17.79
C SER A 114 -5.54 -4.57 -18.67
N GLY A 115 -4.72 -3.67 -18.12
CA GLY A 115 -4.16 -2.51 -18.82
C GLY A 115 -2.64 -2.41 -18.81
N ALA A 116 -1.93 -3.55 -18.81
CA ALA A 116 -0.48 -3.62 -18.99
C ALA A 116 -0.10 -3.78 -20.47
#